data_AF-A0A560MFW7-F1
#
_entry.id   AF-A0A560MFW7-F1
#
_cell.length_a   1.000
_cell.length_b   1.000
_cell.length_c   1.000
_cell.angle_alpha   90.00
_cell.angle_beta   90.00
_cell.angle_gamma   90.00
#
_symmetry.space_group_name_H-M   'P 1'
#
loop_
_entity.id
_entity.type
_entity.pdbx_description
1 polymer ?
#
loop_
_entity_poly.entity_id
_entity_poly.type
_entity_poly.pdbx_seq_one_letter_code
_entity_poly.pdbx_strand_id
1 'polypeptide(L)'
;MTLSIHNTSETAALVIERIDYFNVAGQLIEKYLPRAIALKPYGAIQIVIPQEDTRGGLGANFIVDWSSAGAIDEPYLEAIMIGGPGTQGYSLVSLGRKVSRP
;
A
#
# COMPACT_ATOMS: atom_id res chain seq x y z
N MET A 1 10.89 -2.78 1.68
CA MET A 1 9.57 -3.12 1.08
C MET A 1 8.96 -1.86 0.49
N THR A 2 8.27 -1.95 -0.63
CA THR A 2 7.54 -0.83 -1.22
C THR A 2 6.07 -1.21 -1.37
N LEU A 3 5.16 -0.46 -0.74
CA LEU A 3 3.74 -0.51 -1.05
C LEU A 3 3.50 0.38 -2.27
N SER A 4 2.85 -0.14 -3.31
CA SER A 4 2.41 0.60 -4.48
C SER A 4 0.88 0.56 -4.58
N ILE A 5 0.27 1.71 -4.85
CA ILE A 5 -1.18 1.87 -5.02
C ILE A 5 -1.40 2.59 -6.35
N HIS A 6 -2.14 1.96 -7.25
CA HIS A 6 -2.40 2.46 -8.60
C HIS A 6 -3.87 2.76 -8.78
N ASN A 7 -4.18 3.95 -9.31
CA ASN A 7 -5.46 4.23 -9.91
C ASN A 7 -5.57 3.47 -11.23
N THR A 8 -6.50 2.53 -11.32
CA THR A 8 -6.77 1.73 -12.52
C THR A 8 -7.70 2.45 -13.49
N SER A 9 -8.34 3.55 -13.08
CA SER A 9 -9.25 4.32 -13.92
C SER A 9 -8.51 5.16 -14.95
N GLU A 10 -9.06 5.19 -16.17
CA GLU A 10 -8.64 6.06 -17.26
C GLU A 10 -9.22 7.48 -17.17
N THR A 11 -10.33 7.67 -16.45
CA THR A 11 -11.13 8.90 -16.53
C THR A 11 -11.34 9.57 -15.19
N ALA A 12 -11.44 8.78 -14.11
CA ALA A 12 -11.77 9.29 -12.79
C ALA A 12 -10.56 9.30 -11.85
N ALA A 13 -10.59 10.21 -10.88
CA ALA A 13 -9.60 10.25 -9.81
C ALA A 13 -9.93 9.19 -8.74
N LEU A 14 -8.87 8.60 -8.19
CA LEU A 14 -8.91 7.78 -6.99
C LEU A 14 -8.46 8.63 -5.80
N VAL A 15 -9.27 8.72 -4.76
CA VAL A 15 -8.91 9.42 -3.52
C VAL A 15 -8.41 8.40 -2.52
N ILE A 16 -7.14 8.50 -2.10
CA ILE A 16 -6.61 7.72 -0.98
C ILE A 16 -6.83 8.53 0.29
N GLU A 17 -7.63 7.98 1.19
CA GLU A 17 -8.04 8.64 2.44
C GLU A 17 -7.09 8.30 3.57
N ARG A 18 -6.60 7.05 3.60
CA ARG A 18 -5.73 6.56 4.68
C ARG A 18 -4.75 5.51 4.17
N ILE A 19 -3.53 5.55 4.70
CA ILE A 19 -2.54 4.48 4.57
C ILE A 19 -1.91 4.29 5.96
N ASP A 20 -2.32 3.21 6.63
CA ASP A 20 -1.86 2.88 7.98
C ASP A 20 -1.04 1.59 7.95
N TYR A 21 0.10 1.59 8.62
CA TYR A 21 1.02 0.46 8.71
C TYR A 21 0.92 -0.21 10.07
N PHE A 22 0.68 -1.52 10.08
CA PHE A 22 0.52 -2.32 11.30
C PHE A 22 1.59 -3.40 11.39
N ASN A 23 2.07 -3.66 12.60
CA ASN A 23 2.93 -4.81 12.88
C ASN A 23 2.14 -6.12 12.91
N VAL A 24 2.86 -7.25 13.00
CA VAL A 24 2.29 -8.60 13.11
C VAL A 24 1.35 -8.81 14.31
N ALA A 25 1.46 -7.98 15.35
CA ALA A 25 0.58 -8.02 16.52
C ALA A 25 -0.67 -7.13 16.37
N GLY A 26 -0.87 -6.50 15.20
CA GLY A 26 -2.00 -5.61 14.93
C GLY A 26 -1.85 -4.22 15.55
N GLN A 27 -0.65 -3.83 15.99
CA GLN A 27 -0.39 -2.51 16.54
C GLN A 27 -0.03 -1.54 15.41
N LEU A 28 -0.64 -0.35 15.43
CA LEU A 28 -0.32 0.71 14.49
C LEU A 28 1.12 1.19 14.71
N ILE A 29 1.94 1.12 13.65
CA ILE A 29 3.30 1.64 13.62
C ILE A 29 3.29 3.09 13.13
N GLU A 30 2.65 3.34 11.98
CA GLU A 30 2.79 4.61 11.29
C GLU A 30 1.56 4.93 10.42
N LYS A 31 1.22 6.22 10.34
CA LYS A 31 0.20 6.75 9.43
C LYS A 31 0.91 7.59 8.37
N TYR A 32 0.78 7.23 7.10
CA TYR A 32 1.53 7.87 6.02
C TYR A 32 0.84 9.10 5.42
N LEU A 33 -0.47 9.25 5.62
CA LEU A 33 -1.23 10.36 5.07
C LEU A 33 -1.71 11.30 6.18
N PRO A 34 -1.22 12.56 6.23
CA PRO A 34 -1.77 13.58 7.12
C PRO A 34 -3.12 14.12 6.61
N ARG A 35 -3.41 13.94 5.32
CA ARG A 35 -4.66 14.31 4.65
C ARG A 35 -4.88 13.41 3.43
N ALA A 36 -6.13 13.30 2.99
CA ALA A 36 -6.46 12.58 1.77
C ALA A 36 -5.74 13.17 0.55
N ILE A 37 -5.40 12.31 -0.40
CA ILE A 37 -4.74 12.68 -1.66
C ILE A 37 -5.52 12.10 -2.83
N ALA A 38 -5.54 12.83 -3.96
CA ALA A 38 -6.16 12.35 -5.19
C ALA A 38 -5.08 11.90 -6.18
N LEU A 39 -5.16 10.65 -6.61
CA LEU A 39 -4.41 10.13 -7.74
C LEU A 39 -5.21 10.41 -9.01
N LYS A 40 -4.56 11.07 -9.98
CA LYS A 40 -5.11 11.27 -11.33
C LYS A 40 -5.35 9.91 -12.01
N PRO A 41 -6.10 9.86 -13.11
CA PRO A 41 -6.17 8.65 -13.94
C PRO A 41 -4.79 8.04 -14.21
N TYR A 42 -4.69 6.73 -14.02
CA TYR A 42 -3.43 5.95 -14.08
C TYR A 42 -2.29 6.43 -13.15
N GLY A 43 -2.58 7.33 -12.23
CA GLY A 43 -1.62 7.79 -11.23
C GLY A 43 -1.35 6.75 -10.15
N ALA A 44 -0.17 6.83 -9.53
CA ALA A 44 0.24 5.94 -8.46
C ALA A 44 0.87 6.71 -7.30
N ILE A 45 0.82 6.11 -6.10
CA ILE A 45 1.63 6.50 -4.95
C ILE A 45 2.38 5.28 -4.41
N GLN A 46 3.58 5.54 -3.90
CA GLN A 46 4.43 4.52 -3.30
C GLN A 46 4.85 4.92 -1.88
N ILE A 47 4.81 3.96 -0.96
CA ILE A 47 5.39 4.07 0.37
C ILE A 47 6.57 3.12 0.46
N VAL A 48 7.75 3.65 0.77
CA VAL A 48 8.99 2.87 0.88
C VAL A 48 9.31 2.65 2.36
N ILE A 49 9.41 1.39 2.75
CA ILE A 49 9.89 0.93 4.04
C ILE A 49 11.34 0.45 3.85
N PRO A 50 12.33 1.06 4.54
CA PRO A 50 13.72 0.63 4.51
C PRO A 50 13.88 -0.85 4.87
N GLN A 51 14.90 -1.51 4.33
CA GLN A 51 15.14 -2.93 4.61
C GLN A 51 15.53 -3.16 6.08
N GLU A 52 16.14 -2.16 6.71
CA GLU A 52 16.56 -2.16 8.11
C GLU A 52 15.38 -1.97 9.08
N ASP A 53 14.22 -1.57 8.58
CA ASP A 53 13.01 -1.42 9.39
C ASP A 53 12.43 -2.79 9.77
N THR A 54 12.63 -3.15 11.02
CA THR A 54 12.16 -4.42 11.60
C THR A 54 10.90 -4.26 12.46
N ARG A 55 10.36 -3.03 12.58
CA ARG A 55 9.20 -2.71 13.46
C ARG A 55 7.96 -3.53 13.10
N GLY A 56 7.81 -3.86 11.82
CA GLY A 56 6.69 -4.64 11.28
C GLY A 56 6.68 -6.10 11.67
N GLY A 57 7.83 -6.76 11.66
CA GLY A 57 7.94 -8.22 11.66
C GLY A 57 7.48 -8.87 10.34
N LEU A 58 7.57 -10.20 10.28
CA LEU A 58 7.17 -11.00 9.11
C LEU A 58 5.65 -11.17 9.09
N GLY A 59 4.97 -10.43 8.21
CA GLY A 59 3.50 -10.39 8.13
C GLY A 59 2.89 -9.04 8.54
N ALA A 60 3.72 -8.02 8.69
CA ALA A 60 3.25 -6.63 8.75
C ALA A 60 2.35 -6.31 7.54
N ASN A 61 1.37 -5.44 7.73
CA ASN A 61 0.37 -5.14 6.71
C ASN A 61 0.05 -3.65 6.65
N PHE A 62 -0.53 -3.24 5.53
CA PHE A 62 -1.06 -1.91 5.33
C PHE A 62 -2.57 -1.97 5.19
N ILE A 63 -3.25 -1.03 5.83
CA ILE A 63 -4.67 -0.78 5.61
C ILE A 63 -4.80 0.52 4.82
N VAL A 64 -5.35 0.39 3.62
CA VAL A 64 -5.60 1.50 2.70
C VAL A 64 -7.09 1.74 2.61
N ASP A 65 -7.53 2.93 3.03
CA ASP A 65 -8.89 3.40 2.77
C ASP A 65 -8.86 4.30 1.55
N TRP A 66 -9.82 4.11 0.65
CA TRP A 66 -9.91 4.84 -0.60
C TRP A 66 -11.37 5.08 -0.98
N SER A 67 -11.59 6.11 -1.77
CA SER A 67 -12.89 6.47 -2.33
C SER A 67 -12.76 7.02 -3.74
N SER A 68 -13.88 7.15 -4.43
CA SER A 68 -13.97 7.82 -5.71
C SER A 68 -15.31 8.54 -5.82
N ALA A 69 -15.34 9.64 -6.57
CA ALA A 69 -16.57 10.38 -6.84
C ALA A 69 -17.50 9.64 -7.82
N GLY A 70 -17.01 8.62 -8.53
CA GLY A 70 -17.77 7.81 -9.47
C GLY A 70 -17.43 6.33 -9.39
N ALA A 71 -18.10 5.52 -10.21
CA ALA A 71 -17.75 4.12 -10.36
C ALA A 71 -16.38 4.01 -11.04
N ILE A 72 -15.41 3.46 -10.32
CA ILE A 72 -14.11 3.06 -10.84
C ILE A 72 -13.89 1.58 -10.54
N ASP A 73 -13.04 0.95 -11.34
CA ASP A 73 -12.50 -0.35 -10.98
C ASP A 73 -11.71 -0.26 -9.66
N GLU A 74 -11.60 -1.38 -8.96
CA GLU A 74 -10.82 -1.41 -7.73
C GLU A 74 -9.37 -1.00 -8.02
N PRO A 75 -8.76 -0.16 -7.16
CA PRO A 75 -7.37 0.21 -7.32
C PRO A 75 -6.48 -1.02 -7.20
N TYR A 76 -5.38 -1.03 -7.95
CA TYR A 76 -4.41 -2.09 -7.88
C TYR A 76 -3.39 -1.80 -6.78
N LEU A 77 -3.31 -2.69 -5.79
CA LEU A 77 -2.43 -2.56 -4.63
C LEU A 77 -1.46 -3.73 -4.58
N GLU A 78 -0.18 -3.45 -4.36
CA GLU A 78 0.83 -4.47 -4.16
C GLU A 78 1.90 -4.03 -3.16
N ALA A 79 2.41 -4.98 -2.38
CA ALA A 79 3.60 -4.82 -1.57
C ALA A 79 4.74 -5.63 -2.21
N ILE A 80 5.76 -4.91 -2.67
CA ILE A 80 6.94 -5.47 -3.31
C ILE A 80 8.06 -5.51 -2.28
N MET A 81 8.63 -6.69 -2.05
CA MET A 81 9.80 -6.88 -1.20
C MET A 81 10.96 -7.36 -2.06
N ILE A 82 12.03 -6.58 -2.09
CA ILE A 82 13.28 -6.94 -2.72
C ILE A 82 14.33 -6.97 -1.61
N GLY A 83 15.11 -8.03 -1.56
CA GLY A 83 16.17 -8.19 -0.57
C GLY A 83 17.01 -9.42 -0.85
N GLY A 84 17.96 -9.70 0.04
CA GLY A 84 18.81 -10.89 -0.06
C GLY A 84 20.23 -10.63 0.41
N PRO A 85 20.88 -11.60 1.06
CA PRO A 85 22.27 -11.46 1.49
C PRO A 85 23.26 -11.64 0.33
N GLY A 86 24.21 -10.72 0.22
CA GLY A 86 25.35 -10.84 -0.71
C GLY A 86 24.93 -10.83 -2.18
N THR A 87 25.23 -11.92 -2.89
CA THR A 87 24.94 -12.08 -4.33
C THR A 87 23.64 -12.82 -4.63
N GLN A 88 22.94 -13.31 -3.60
CA GLN A 88 21.65 -13.96 -3.75
C GLN A 88 20.53 -12.96 -3.43
N GLY A 89 19.65 -12.74 -4.40
CA GLY A 89 18.48 -11.88 -4.27
C GLY A 89 17.18 -12.67 -4.27
N TYR A 90 16.17 -12.15 -3.59
CA TYR A 90 14.78 -12.57 -3.68
C TYR A 90 13.90 -11.36 -4.01
N SER A 91 12.78 -11.65 -4.66
CA SER A 91 11.69 -10.70 -4.86
C SER A 91 10.38 -11.40 -4.52
N LEU A 92 9.58 -10.76 -3.68
CA LEU A 92 8.26 -11.23 -3.25
C LEU A 92 7.25 -10.13 -3.55
N VAL A 93 6.09 -10.52 -4.08
CA VAL A 93 4.95 -9.63 -4.30
C VAL A 93 3.77 -10.15 -3.50
N SER A 94 3.13 -9.26 -2.75
CA SER A 94 1.87 -9.52 -2.08
C SER A 94 0.81 -8.59 -2.63
N LEU A 95 -0.26 -9.14 -3.18
CA LEU A 95 -1.37 -8.36 -3.72
C LEU A 95 -2.31 -7.94 -2.60
N GLY A 96 -2.77 -6.68 -2.66
CA GLY A 96 -3.80 -6.16 -1.78
C GLY A 96 -5.09 -6.97 -1.92
N ARG A 97 -5.80 -7.15 -0.81
CA ARG A 97 -7.08 -7.83 -0.77
C ARG A 97 -8.13 -6.87 -0.24
N LYS A 98 -9.25 -6.75 -0.95
CA LYS A 98 -10.40 -6.01 -0.46
C LYS A 98 -10.93 -6.68 0.81
N VAL A 99 -11.04 -5.88 1.86
CA VAL A 99 -11.66 -6.27 3.12
C VAL A 99 -12.85 -5.37 3.36
N SER A 100 -14.01 -5.98 3.66
CA SER A 100 -15.18 -5.21 4.05
C SER A 100 -15.05 -4.88 5.53
N ARG A 101 -15.31 -3.63 5.90
CA ARG A 101 -15.51 -3.28 7.30
C ARG A 101 -16.93 -3.64 7.74
N PRO A 102 -17.10 -4.18 8.96
CA PRO A 102 -18.42 -4.23 9.59
C PRO A 102 -18.97 -2.83 9.84
#